data_AF-A0A947HEU1-F1
#
_entry.id   AF-A0A947HEU1-F1
#
_cell.length_a   1.000
_cell.length_b   1.000
_cell.length_c   1.000
_cell.angle_alpha   90.00
_cell.angle_beta   90.00
_cell.angle_gamma   90.00
#
_symmetry.space_group_name_H-M   'P 1'
#
loop_
_entity.id
_entity.type
_entity.pdbx_description
1 polymer ?
#
loop_
_entity_poly.entity_id
_entity_poly.type
_entity_poly.pdbx_seq_one_letter_code
_entity_poly.pdbx_strand_id
1 'polypeptide(L)'
;MSNRLTFVSAYFCLGLGLLWPSAPVLANPVAEKALEAKIQGQLEAVLGPGKAKVTVSGGAERARRQSRSVTHHNPQTAHERIVSETRAGVTRRKVERIYTYDHSESLATEASGTLTQKSVSVIYEPPAPGEDPENAPPPLDPALVETIVRTTARINESQGDQLQISQVKMDTSAYDRLKAEMEKARQGTPFWLYGLCALGGITGGVGLGFFLARRRQRKAIPAWENPPALPVYPGIMAAEARLSVSANQALEQPRA
;
A
#
# COMPACT_ATOMS: atom_id res chain seq x y z
N MET A 1 -58.15 -3.14 48.93
CA MET A 1 -56.78 -2.99 49.49
C MET A 1 -55.83 -3.39 48.38
N SER A 2 -55.49 -2.48 47.46
CA SER A 2 -54.55 -1.35 47.55
C SER A 2 -53.25 -1.69 46.80
N ASN A 3 -53.23 -1.22 45.56
CA ASN A 3 -52.10 -1.02 44.65
C ASN A 3 -50.77 -0.73 45.35
N ARG A 4 -49.69 -1.39 44.91
CA ARG A 4 -48.35 -0.78 44.85
C ARG A 4 -47.66 -1.17 43.54
N LEU A 5 -47.90 -0.35 42.54
CA LEU A 5 -47.08 -0.20 41.34
C LEU A 5 -45.79 0.52 41.78
N THR A 6 -44.68 -0.20 41.88
CA THR A 6 -43.36 0.42 42.02
C THR A 6 -42.76 0.62 40.63
N PHE A 7 -42.87 1.87 40.16
CA PHE A 7 -42.07 2.44 39.08
C PHE A 7 -40.60 2.38 39.49
N VAL A 8 -39.84 1.42 38.93
CA VAL A 8 -38.37 1.47 39.00
C VAL A 8 -37.89 2.32 37.84
N SER A 9 -37.27 3.42 38.25
CA SER A 9 -36.80 4.57 37.51
C SER A 9 -35.91 4.22 36.31
N ALA A 10 -36.23 4.89 35.21
CA ALA A 10 -35.46 5.03 34.00
C ALA A 10 -34.19 5.88 34.26
N TYR A 11 -33.02 5.25 34.28
CA TYR A 11 -31.71 5.91 34.04
C TYR A 11 -30.72 4.83 33.56
N PHE A 12 -30.88 4.36 32.32
CA PHE A 12 -29.92 3.47 31.67
C PHE A 12 -29.70 3.89 30.21
N CYS A 13 -29.47 5.18 30.01
CA CYS A 13 -28.94 5.73 28.77
C CYS A 13 -27.91 6.80 29.13
N LEU A 14 -26.82 6.84 28.37
CA LEU A 14 -25.67 7.76 28.44
C LEU A 14 -24.52 7.28 29.31
N GLY A 15 -23.67 6.46 28.69
CA GLY A 15 -22.41 6.01 29.28
C GLY A 15 -21.65 5.03 28.41
N LEU A 16 -22.25 4.53 27.32
CA LEU A 16 -21.51 3.86 26.26
C LEU A 16 -20.79 4.92 25.41
N GLY A 17 -19.80 5.57 26.04
CA GLY A 17 -18.78 6.29 25.32
C GLY A 17 -18.15 5.29 24.35
N LEU A 18 -18.41 5.52 23.06
CA LEU A 18 -17.64 4.96 21.96
C LEU A 18 -16.18 5.36 22.18
N LEU A 19 -15.48 4.61 23.04
CA LEU A 19 -14.05 4.39 22.95
C LEU A 19 -13.86 3.63 21.65
N TRP A 20 -14.02 4.33 20.53
CA TRP A 20 -13.42 3.87 19.30
C TRP A 20 -11.94 3.76 19.62
N PRO A 21 -11.36 2.55 19.58
CA PRO A 21 -9.92 2.45 19.67
C PRO A 21 -9.41 3.30 18.52
N SER A 22 -8.76 4.42 18.86
CA SER A 22 -8.04 5.25 17.91
C SER A 22 -7.16 4.29 17.13
N ALA A 23 -7.56 3.99 15.89
CA ALA A 23 -6.85 3.04 15.07
C ALA A 23 -5.39 3.49 15.04
N PRO A 24 -4.43 2.61 15.38
CA PRO A 24 -3.04 2.99 15.40
C PRO A 24 -2.72 3.58 14.04
N VAL A 25 -2.33 4.86 14.03
CA VAL A 25 -1.91 5.57 12.83
C VAL A 25 -0.68 4.82 12.36
N LEU A 26 -0.88 3.91 11.39
CA LEU A 26 0.15 2.99 10.93
C LEU A 26 1.32 3.82 10.43
N ALA A 27 2.37 4.00 11.24
CA ALA A 27 3.65 4.56 10.85
C ALA A 27 4.21 3.80 9.64
N ASN A 28 5.19 4.35 8.93
CA ASN A 28 5.70 3.71 7.72
C ASN A 28 6.44 2.41 8.09
N PRO A 29 5.78 1.22 7.99
CA PRO A 29 6.29 0.02 8.63
C PRO A 29 7.55 -0.49 7.92
N VAL A 30 7.78 -0.05 6.68
CA VAL A 30 8.96 -0.40 5.90
C VAL A 30 10.20 0.30 6.43
N ALA A 31 10.10 1.59 6.75
CA ALA A 31 11.23 2.37 7.26
C ALA A 31 11.61 1.94 8.68
N GLU A 32 10.62 1.65 9.52
CA GLU A 32 10.84 1.13 10.89
C GLU A 32 11.53 -0.23 10.85
N LYS A 33 11.01 -1.18 10.07
CA LYS A 33 11.63 -2.51 9.91
C LYS A 33 13.04 -2.45 9.34
N ALA A 34 13.28 -1.55 8.37
CA ALA A 34 14.62 -1.37 7.81
C ALA A 34 15.61 -0.83 8.87
N LEU A 35 15.15 0.09 9.72
CA LEU A 35 15.98 0.61 10.81
C LEU A 35 16.20 -0.44 11.91
N GLU A 36 15.16 -1.18 12.29
CA GLU A 36 15.21 -2.29 13.24
C GLU A 36 16.22 -3.35 12.79
N ALA A 37 16.12 -3.84 11.55
CA ALA A 37 17.04 -4.82 11.00
C ALA A 37 18.49 -4.32 10.97
N LYS A 38 18.70 -3.02 10.69
CA LYS A 38 20.03 -2.42 10.68
C LYS A 38 20.65 -2.35 12.08
N ILE A 39 19.89 -1.90 13.08
CA ILE A 39 20.36 -1.85 14.47
C ILE A 39 20.62 -3.27 14.98
N GLN A 40 19.70 -4.20 14.69
CA GLN A 40 19.85 -5.60 15.06
C GLN A 40 21.12 -6.21 14.48
N GLY A 41 21.40 -6.04 13.18
CA GLY A 41 22.61 -6.59 12.56
C GLY A 41 23.92 -6.07 13.17
N GLN A 42 23.95 -4.80 13.60
CA GLN A 42 25.12 -4.25 14.29
C GLN A 42 25.27 -4.77 15.73
N LEU A 43 24.15 -4.91 16.44
CA LEU A 43 24.18 -5.48 17.79
C LEU A 43 24.57 -6.96 17.75
N GLU A 44 24.08 -7.72 16.78
CA GLU A 44 24.47 -9.12 16.58
C GLU A 44 25.96 -9.29 16.27
N ALA A 45 26.57 -8.33 15.57
CA ALA A 45 28.02 -8.36 15.31
C ALA A 45 28.86 -8.18 16.59
N VAL A 46 28.33 -7.51 17.61
CA VAL A 46 29.03 -7.24 18.89
C VAL A 46 28.68 -8.27 19.96
N LEU A 47 27.39 -8.60 20.09
CA LEU A 47 26.83 -9.47 21.13
C LEU A 47 26.73 -10.94 20.70
N GLY A 48 26.78 -11.21 19.40
CA GLY A 48 26.46 -12.51 18.83
C GLY A 48 24.99 -12.63 18.41
N PRO A 49 24.66 -13.64 17.59
CA PRO A 49 23.33 -13.81 17.02
C PRO A 49 22.29 -14.12 18.10
N GLY A 50 21.13 -13.45 18.03
CA GLY A 50 19.99 -13.70 18.91
C GLY A 50 20.14 -13.20 20.36
N LYS A 51 21.23 -12.50 20.69
CA LYS A 51 21.47 -11.93 22.03
C LYS A 51 20.85 -10.54 22.24
N ALA A 52 20.30 -9.94 21.19
CA ALA A 52 19.61 -8.66 21.27
C ALA A 52 18.29 -8.71 20.49
N LYS A 53 17.30 -8.00 21.02
CA LYS A 53 16.03 -7.72 20.36
C LYS A 53 15.81 -6.23 20.35
N VAL A 54 15.54 -5.70 19.16
CA VAL A 54 15.31 -4.28 18.93
C VAL A 54 13.85 -4.10 18.55
N THR A 55 13.24 -3.02 19.02
CA THR A 55 11.92 -2.60 18.56
C THR A 55 11.98 -1.10 18.30
N VAL A 56 11.66 -0.72 17.08
CA VAL A 56 11.63 0.68 16.65
C VAL A 56 10.17 1.06 16.45
N SER A 57 9.75 2.15 17.09
CA SER A 57 8.44 2.74 16.86
C SER A 57 8.61 4.22 16.53
N GLY A 58 7.91 4.68 15.51
CA GLY A 58 7.98 6.05 15.04
C GLY A 58 6.63 6.76 15.08
N GLY A 59 6.57 7.91 15.73
CA GLY A 59 5.50 8.87 15.51
C GLY A 59 5.66 9.47 14.12
N ALA A 60 4.91 8.99 13.14
CA ALA A 60 4.86 9.60 11.82
C ALA A 60 3.78 10.70 11.81
N GLU A 61 4.17 11.96 11.96
CA GLU A 61 3.26 13.06 11.70
C GLU A 61 3.05 13.19 10.19
N ARG A 62 2.01 12.51 9.70
CA ARG A 62 1.65 12.55 8.28
C ARG A 62 0.83 13.79 8.00
N ALA A 63 1.52 14.90 7.71
CA ALA A 63 0.91 15.91 6.87
C ALA A 63 0.74 15.29 5.46
N ARG A 64 -0.48 14.87 5.10
CA ARG A 64 -0.77 14.47 3.71
C ARG A 64 -0.58 15.70 2.83
N ARG A 65 0.56 15.78 2.14
CA ARG A 65 0.78 16.79 1.10
C ARG A 65 0.27 16.22 -0.22
N GLN A 66 -0.86 16.75 -0.67
CA GLN A 66 -1.33 16.55 -2.03
C GLN A 66 -0.79 17.71 -2.86
N SER A 67 0.12 17.43 -3.79
CA SER A 67 0.51 18.41 -4.80
C SER A 67 -0.29 18.15 -6.06
N ARG A 68 -1.10 19.13 -6.46
CA ARG A 68 -1.79 19.14 -7.75
C ARG A 68 -0.96 20.00 -8.70
N SER A 69 -0.40 19.38 -9.74
CA SER A 69 0.23 20.09 -10.84
C SER A 69 -0.70 20.06 -12.04
N VAL A 70 -1.01 21.24 -12.57
CA VAL A 70 -1.84 21.39 -13.76
C VAL A 70 -0.94 21.94 -14.86
N THR A 71 -0.83 21.19 -15.96
CA THR A 71 -0.05 21.62 -17.12
C THR A 71 -0.95 21.66 -18.34
N HIS A 72 -0.96 22.82 -19.01
CA HIS A 72 -1.70 23.04 -20.25
C HIS A 72 -0.72 22.90 -21.42
N HIS A 73 -1.07 22.06 -22.39
CA HIS A 73 -0.28 21.86 -23.61
C HIS A 73 -1.12 22.16 -24.87
N ASN A 74 -0.42 22.39 -25.99
CA ASN A 74 -1.00 22.50 -27.33
C ASN A 74 -2.22 23.43 -27.43
N PRO A 75 -2.05 24.76 -27.40
CA PRO A 75 -3.17 25.66 -27.66
C PRO A 75 -3.70 25.44 -29.09
N GLN A 76 -4.93 24.96 -29.20
CA GLN A 76 -5.64 24.84 -30.45
C GLN A 76 -6.68 25.95 -30.54
N THR A 77 -6.74 26.67 -31.67
CA THR A 77 -7.78 27.69 -31.86
C THR A 77 -9.11 26.98 -32.10
N ALA A 78 -9.99 26.99 -31.09
CA ALA A 78 -11.34 26.43 -31.18
C ALA A 78 -12.23 27.26 -32.11
N HIS A 79 -12.08 28.59 -32.01
CA HIS A 79 -12.90 29.52 -32.76
C HIS A 79 -12.11 30.80 -33.05
N GLU A 80 -12.15 31.25 -34.29
CA GLU A 80 -11.61 32.53 -34.71
C GLU A 80 -12.73 33.33 -35.38
N ARG A 81 -13.07 34.47 -34.78
CA ARG A 81 -14.04 35.42 -35.33
C ARG A 81 -13.31 36.67 -35.80
N ILE A 82 -13.37 36.94 -37.09
CA ILE A 82 -12.84 38.16 -37.68
C ILE A 82 -14.03 39.07 -37.98
N VAL A 83 -14.08 40.21 -37.30
CA VAL A 83 -15.07 41.26 -37.56
C VAL A 83 -14.36 42.40 -38.26
N SER A 84 -14.68 42.60 -39.54
CA SER A 84 -14.23 43.76 -40.31
C SER A 84 -15.36 44.77 -40.44
N GLU A 85 -15.12 46.00 -39.99
CA GLU A 85 -16.05 47.12 -40.14
C GLU A 85 -15.37 48.21 -40.97
N THR A 86 -16.01 48.64 -42.06
CA THR A 86 -15.52 49.73 -42.90
C THR A 86 -16.40 50.95 -42.69
N ARG A 87 -15.82 52.05 -42.18
CA ARG A 87 -16.54 53.30 -41.94
C ARG A 87 -15.77 54.47 -42.53
N ALA A 88 -16.42 55.27 -43.38
CA ALA A 88 -15.81 56.42 -44.06
C ALA A 88 -14.50 56.11 -44.81
N GLY A 89 -14.42 54.95 -45.48
CA GLY A 89 -13.24 54.53 -46.24
C GLY A 89 -12.09 53.95 -45.39
N VAL A 90 -12.23 53.90 -44.07
CA VAL A 90 -11.26 53.26 -43.17
C VAL A 90 -11.79 51.90 -42.71
N THR A 91 -11.05 50.84 -43.03
CA THR A 91 -11.36 49.47 -42.60
C THR A 91 -10.70 49.19 -41.25
N ARG A 92 -11.49 48.82 -40.24
CA ARG A 92 -11.00 48.32 -38.95
C ARG A 92 -11.26 46.83 -38.87
N ARG A 93 -10.24 46.05 -38.49
CA ARG A 93 -10.33 44.61 -38.31
C ARG A 93 -10.12 44.26 -36.85
N LYS A 94 -11.11 43.61 -36.23
CA LYS A 94 -11.02 43.01 -34.90
C LYS A 94 -10.95 41.50 -35.06
N VAL A 95 -9.98 40.86 -34.41
CA VAL A 95 -9.82 39.40 -34.41
C VAL A 95 -10.01 38.90 -32.99
N GLU A 96 -10.99 38.03 -32.79
CA GLU A 96 -11.25 37.35 -31.51
C GLU A 96 -10.92 35.86 -31.69
N ARG A 97 -10.07 35.32 -30.79
CA ARG A 97 -9.65 33.90 -30.82
C ARG A 97 -9.95 33.24 -29.49
N ILE A 98 -10.57 32.07 -29.56
CA ILE A 98 -10.83 31.19 -28.42
C ILE A 98 -9.89 30.00 -28.56
N TYR A 99 -9.14 29.69 -27.49
CA TYR A 99 -8.20 28.59 -27.45
C TYR A 99 -8.72 27.45 -26.58
N THR A 100 -8.58 26.22 -27.08
CA THR A 100 -8.73 24.97 -26.32
C THR A 100 -7.34 24.45 -26.00
N TYR A 101 -7.15 23.90 -24.81
CA TYR A 101 -5.87 23.34 -24.37
C TYR A 101 -6.04 21.86 -24.05
N ASP A 102 -4.99 21.07 -24.33
CA ASP A 102 -4.88 19.72 -23.79
C ASP A 102 -4.57 19.84 -22.29
N HIS A 103 -5.47 19.32 -21.47
CA HIS A 103 -5.42 19.42 -20.02
C HIS A 103 -4.82 18.16 -19.43
N SER A 104 -3.66 18.29 -18.79
CA SER A 104 -3.02 17.19 -18.05
C SER A 104 -2.95 17.54 -16.57
N GLU A 105 -3.61 16.74 -15.74
CA GLU A 105 -3.50 16.83 -14.29
C GLU A 105 -2.63 15.71 -13.76
N SER A 106 -1.61 16.06 -12.98
CA SER A 106 -0.87 15.10 -12.18
C SER A 106 -1.17 15.33 -10.70
N LEU A 107 -1.71 14.28 -10.08
CA LEU A 107 -1.97 14.21 -8.65
C LEU A 107 -0.88 13.34 -8.02
N ALA A 108 0.16 13.98 -7.49
CA ALA A 108 1.14 13.29 -6.67
C ALA A 108 0.69 13.37 -5.20
N THR A 109 0.36 12.21 -4.63
CA THR A 109 0.16 12.07 -3.19
C THR A 109 1.46 11.58 -2.60
N GLU A 110 2.27 12.51 -2.09
CA GLU A 110 3.50 12.13 -1.39
C GLU A 110 3.17 11.90 0.08
N ALA A 111 3.26 10.65 0.51
CA ALA A 111 3.35 10.32 1.93
C ALA A 111 4.79 10.58 2.42
N SER A 112 5.28 11.81 2.24
CA SER A 112 6.55 12.25 2.80
C SER A 112 6.34 12.58 4.28
N GLY A 113 6.21 11.53 5.09
CA GLY A 113 6.27 11.64 6.53
C GLY A 113 7.71 11.46 6.96
N THR A 114 8.40 12.56 7.24
CA THR A 114 9.60 12.48 8.09
C THR A 114 9.15 11.99 9.46
N LEU A 115 9.81 10.94 9.98
CA LEU A 115 9.60 10.50 11.35
C LEU A 115 9.97 11.66 12.27
N THR A 116 8.97 12.31 12.87
CA THR A 116 9.17 13.47 13.74
C THR A 116 9.72 13.06 15.09
N GLN A 117 9.32 11.87 15.57
CA GLN A 117 9.81 11.29 16.82
C GLN A 117 10.01 9.78 16.64
N LYS A 118 11.14 9.28 17.14
CA LYS A 118 11.49 7.86 17.18
C LYS A 118 11.62 7.42 18.63
N SER A 119 11.02 6.28 18.96
CA SER A 119 11.25 5.57 20.21
C SER A 119 11.87 4.22 19.89
N VAL A 120 13.10 4.02 20.35
CA VAL A 120 13.87 2.79 20.15
C VAL A 120 14.00 2.09 21.49
N SER A 121 13.50 0.85 21.56
CA SER A 121 13.67 -0.03 22.71
C SER A 121 14.62 -1.17 22.33
N VAL A 122 15.66 -1.36 23.14
CA VAL A 122 16.63 -2.44 22.97
C VAL A 122 16.68 -3.27 24.23
N ILE A 123 16.45 -4.56 24.06
CA ILE A 123 16.61 -5.56 25.11
C ILE A 123 17.77 -6.45 24.69
N TYR A 124 18.78 -6.58 25.55
CA TYR A 124 19.90 -7.46 25.25
C TYR A 124 20.33 -8.27 26.46
N GLU A 125 20.91 -9.42 26.18
CA GLU A 125 21.50 -10.32 27.16
C GLU A 125 23.01 -10.05 27.27
N PRO A 126 23.53 -9.74 28.46
CA PRO A 126 24.97 -9.59 28.62
C PRO A 126 25.66 -10.95 28.39
N PRO A 127 26.89 -10.96 27.84
CA PRO A 127 27.64 -12.20 27.69
C PRO A 127 27.79 -12.86 29.07
N ALA A 128 27.36 -14.11 29.18
CA ALA A 128 27.56 -14.88 30.39
C ALA A 128 29.07 -14.99 30.67
N PRO A 129 29.53 -14.82 31.91
CA PRO A 129 30.91 -15.15 32.25
C PRO A 129 31.12 -16.62 31.85
N GLY A 130 32.04 -16.85 30.90
CA GLY A 130 32.29 -18.19 30.38
C GLY A 130 32.62 -19.16 31.51
N GLU A 131 32.27 -20.44 31.34
CA GLU A 131 32.68 -21.50 32.27
C GLU A 131 34.21 -21.66 32.32
N ASP A 132 34.89 -21.23 31.25
CA ASP A 132 36.33 -21.13 31.17
C ASP A 132 36.79 -19.70 31.55
N PRO A 133 37.32 -19.48 32.77
CA PRO A 133 37.77 -18.17 33.20
C PRO A 133 38.97 -17.67 32.39
N GLU A 134 39.67 -18.56 31.69
CA GLU A 134 40.86 -18.22 30.90
C GLU A 134 40.47 -17.64 29.52
N ASN A 135 39.23 -17.86 29.06
CA ASN A 135 38.73 -17.40 27.77
C ASN A 135 37.36 -16.70 27.85
N ALA A 136 37.04 -16.12 29.01
CA ALA A 136 35.81 -15.35 29.17
C ALA A 136 35.88 -14.08 28.28
N PRO A 137 34.85 -13.81 27.44
CA PRO A 137 34.81 -12.59 26.66
C PRO A 137 34.85 -11.37 27.59
N PRO A 138 35.53 -10.29 27.20
CA PRO A 138 35.64 -9.10 28.03
C PRO A 138 34.24 -8.57 28.37
N PRO A 139 34.02 -8.07 29.61
CA PRO A 139 32.72 -7.54 30.00
C PRO A 139 32.34 -6.40 29.07
N LEU A 140 31.16 -6.50 28.46
CA LEU A 140 30.69 -5.50 27.52
C LEU A 140 30.14 -4.29 28.28
N ASP A 141 30.72 -3.12 28.00
CA ASP A 141 30.27 -1.86 28.58
C ASP A 141 28.87 -1.47 28.03
N PRO A 142 27.85 -1.27 28.88
CA PRO A 142 26.54 -0.78 28.43
C PRO A 142 26.61 0.55 27.66
N ALA A 143 27.56 1.43 27.97
CA ALA A 143 27.71 2.71 27.29
C ALA A 143 28.10 2.54 25.81
N LEU A 144 28.83 1.47 25.48
CA LEU A 144 29.17 1.14 24.10
C LEU A 144 27.94 0.73 23.30
N VAL A 145 27.08 -0.13 23.88
CA VAL A 145 25.82 -0.56 23.26
C VAL A 145 24.93 0.66 23.01
N GLU A 146 24.82 1.54 24.00
CA GLU A 146 24.07 2.79 23.86
C GLU A 146 24.59 3.67 22.73
N THR A 147 25.91 3.84 22.65
CA THR A 147 26.55 4.65 21.61
C THR A 147 26.29 4.10 20.21
N ILE A 148 26.39 2.78 20.04
CA ILE A 148 26.11 2.10 18.76
C ILE A 148 24.65 2.34 18.35
N VAL A 149 23.71 2.08 19.25
CA VAL A 149 22.28 2.23 18.96
C VAL A 149 21.94 3.70 18.66
N ARG A 150 22.42 4.63 19.48
CA ARG A 150 22.22 6.08 19.33
C ARG A 150 22.75 6.57 17.97
N THR A 151 23.96 6.16 17.59
CA THR A 151 24.61 6.56 16.33
C THR A 151 23.86 5.99 15.12
N THR A 152 23.44 4.73 15.19
CA THR A 152 22.81 4.03 14.05
C THR A 152 21.36 4.43 13.84
N ALA A 153 20.61 4.61 14.92
CA ALA A 153 19.24 5.11 14.87
C ALA A 153 19.16 6.62 14.55
N ARG A 154 20.28 7.34 14.68
CA ARG A 154 20.36 8.81 14.58
C ARG A 154 19.33 9.44 15.51
N ILE A 155 19.36 9.04 16.77
CA ILE A 155 18.45 9.54 17.81
C ILE A 155 18.85 10.96 18.16
N ASN A 156 17.88 11.86 18.11
CA ASN A 156 18.06 13.23 18.52
C ASN A 156 17.14 13.55 19.71
N GLU A 157 17.70 13.54 20.92
CA GLU A 157 16.96 13.84 22.15
C GLU A 157 16.32 15.24 22.10
N SER A 158 16.92 16.20 21.40
CA SER A 158 16.35 17.55 21.23
C SER A 158 15.07 17.57 20.38
N GLN A 159 14.87 16.54 19.53
CA GLN A 159 13.63 16.36 18.75
C GLN A 159 12.57 15.56 19.54
N GLY A 160 12.89 15.12 20.76
CA GLY A 160 12.03 14.27 21.58
C GLY A 160 12.13 12.78 21.24
N ASP A 161 13.18 12.35 20.53
CA ASP A 161 13.45 10.93 20.35
C ASP A 161 13.79 10.27 21.70
N GLN A 162 13.35 9.03 21.89
CA GLN A 162 13.55 8.26 23.11
C GLN A 162 14.37 7.00 22.83
N LEU A 163 15.32 6.72 23.73
CA LEU A 163 16.12 5.51 23.71
C LEU A 163 15.98 4.81 25.06
N GLN A 164 15.47 3.59 25.05
CA GLN A 164 15.39 2.74 26.24
C GLN A 164 16.20 1.48 26.01
N ILE A 165 17.19 1.25 26.87
CA ILE A 165 18.04 0.08 26.83
C ILE A 165 17.90 -0.66 28.15
N SER A 166 17.56 -1.94 28.06
CA SER A 166 17.43 -2.79 29.24
C SER A 166 18.26 -4.06 29.07
N GLN A 167 19.09 -4.34 30.06
CA GLN A 167 19.75 -5.63 30.21
C GLN A 167 18.76 -6.61 30.82
N VAL A 168 18.42 -7.66 30.09
CA VAL A 168 17.50 -8.69 30.57
C VAL A 168 18.08 -10.04 30.21
N LYS A 169 18.16 -10.93 31.20
CA LYS A 169 18.49 -12.33 30.95
C LYS A 169 17.31 -12.94 30.18
N MET A 170 17.54 -13.29 28.93
CA MET A 170 16.50 -13.92 28.11
C MET A 170 16.35 -15.38 28.54
N ASP A 171 15.20 -15.73 29.10
CA ASP A 171 14.87 -17.14 29.37
C ASP A 171 14.60 -17.84 28.03
N THR A 172 15.66 -18.31 27.37
CA THR A 172 15.55 -19.04 26.10
C THR A 172 14.94 -20.42 26.28
N SER A 173 14.77 -20.92 27.51
CA SER A 173 14.29 -22.28 27.78
C SER A 173 12.94 -22.59 27.13
N ALA A 174 12.03 -21.61 27.04
CA ALA A 174 10.75 -21.79 26.36
C ALA A 174 10.93 -21.90 24.84
N TYR A 175 11.81 -21.07 24.28
CA TYR A 175 12.14 -21.10 22.86
C TYR A 175 12.89 -22.37 22.46
N ASP A 176 13.83 -22.82 23.30
CA ASP A 176 14.60 -24.05 23.10
C ASP A 176 13.70 -25.29 23.14
N ARG A 177 12.70 -25.32 24.05
CA ARG A 177 11.65 -26.35 24.04
C ARG A 177 10.84 -26.32 22.76
N LEU A 178 10.39 -25.14 22.33
CA LEU A 178 9.60 -25.00 21.11
C LEU A 178 10.40 -25.44 19.87
N LYS A 179 11.69 -25.06 19.80
CA LYS A 179 12.61 -25.46 18.73
C LYS A 179 12.85 -26.97 18.73
N ALA A 180 13.09 -27.57 19.89
CA ALA A 180 13.23 -29.01 20.04
C ALA A 180 11.95 -29.75 19.63
N GLU A 181 10.76 -29.22 19.96
CA GLU A 181 9.48 -29.75 19.51
C GLU A 181 9.31 -29.62 18.00
N MET A 182 9.69 -28.50 17.38
CA MET A 182 9.65 -28.34 15.93
C MET A 182 10.64 -29.25 15.20
N GLU A 183 11.85 -29.45 15.74
CA GLU A 183 12.83 -30.39 15.18
C GLU A 183 12.34 -31.84 15.32
N LYS A 184 11.74 -32.20 16.45
CA LYS A 184 11.10 -33.50 16.66
C LYS A 184 9.91 -33.71 15.71
N ALA A 185 9.08 -32.69 15.50
CA ALA A 185 7.99 -32.73 14.53
C ALA A 185 8.50 -32.84 13.08
N ARG A 186 9.63 -32.19 12.77
CA ARG A 186 10.28 -32.28 11.46
C ARG A 186 10.83 -33.67 11.18
N GLN A 187 11.40 -34.33 12.19
CA GLN A 187 11.83 -35.74 12.08
C GLN A 187 10.63 -36.70 12.03
N GLY A 188 9.52 -36.35 12.68
CA GLY A 188 8.31 -37.16 12.72
C GLY A 188 7.43 -37.08 11.47
N THR A 189 7.75 -36.22 10.49
CA THR A 189 6.96 -36.16 9.25
C THR A 189 7.47 -37.25 8.30
N PRO A 190 6.75 -38.37 8.17
CA PRO A 190 7.29 -39.52 7.49
C PRO A 190 7.34 -39.22 5.98
N PHE A 191 8.44 -39.59 5.31
CA PHE A 191 8.71 -39.17 3.92
C PHE A 191 7.59 -39.53 2.92
N TRP A 192 6.78 -40.56 3.20
CA TRP A 192 5.62 -40.93 2.39
C TRP A 192 4.54 -39.84 2.35
N LEU A 193 4.44 -38.96 3.36
CA LEU A 193 3.50 -37.84 3.38
C LEU A 193 3.83 -36.83 2.26
N TYR A 194 5.12 -36.53 2.06
CA TYR A 194 5.58 -35.72 0.93
C TYR A 194 5.30 -36.42 -0.41
N GLY A 195 5.45 -37.74 -0.46
CA GLY A 195 5.06 -38.55 -1.61
C GLY A 195 3.57 -38.43 -1.93
N LEU A 196 2.69 -38.52 -0.94
CA LEU A 196 1.25 -38.34 -1.10
C LEU A 196 0.88 -36.92 -1.56
N CYS A 197 1.50 -35.89 -0.99
CA CYS A 197 1.26 -34.50 -1.42
C CYS A 197 1.72 -34.26 -2.87
N ALA A 198 2.89 -34.79 -3.25
CA ALA A 198 3.38 -34.68 -4.63
C ALA A 198 2.46 -35.42 -5.61
N LEU A 199 2.04 -36.64 -5.25
CA LEU A 199 1.12 -37.44 -6.06
C LEU A 199 -0.24 -36.72 -6.19
N GLY A 200 -0.79 -36.22 -5.08
CA GLY A 200 -2.04 -35.46 -5.07
C GLY A 200 -1.96 -34.18 -5.91
N GLY A 201 -0.83 -33.46 -5.85
CA GLY A 201 -0.58 -32.27 -6.67
C GLY A 201 -0.56 -32.57 -8.18
N ILE A 202 0.12 -33.65 -8.58
CA ILE A 202 0.15 -34.10 -9.98
C ILE A 202 -1.25 -34.53 -10.44
N THR A 203 -1.94 -35.34 -9.64
CA THR A 203 -3.26 -35.87 -9.99
C THR A 203 -4.29 -34.74 -10.09
N GLY A 204 -4.25 -33.78 -9.15
CA GLY A 204 -5.09 -32.58 -9.19
C GLY A 204 -4.77 -31.66 -10.36
N GLY A 205 -3.49 -31.45 -10.67
CA GLY A 205 -3.04 -30.65 -11.80
C GLY A 205 -3.48 -31.23 -13.16
N VAL A 206 -3.31 -32.54 -13.36
CA VAL A 206 -3.76 -33.22 -14.58
C VAL A 206 -5.29 -33.18 -14.70
N GLY A 207 -6.01 -33.43 -13.62
CA GLY A 207 -7.48 -33.36 -13.60
C GLY A 207 -7.99 -31.95 -13.94
N LEU A 208 -7.39 -30.92 -13.36
CA LEU A 208 -7.77 -29.52 -13.64
C LEU A 208 -7.42 -29.11 -15.08
N GLY A 209 -6.27 -29.53 -15.59
CA GLY A 209 -5.86 -29.30 -16.98
C GLY A 209 -6.83 -29.94 -17.98
N PHE A 210 -7.20 -31.20 -17.76
CA PHE A 210 -8.17 -31.91 -18.58
C PHE A 210 -9.56 -31.24 -18.55
N PHE A 211 -10.01 -30.82 -17.37
CA PHE A 211 -11.28 -30.12 -17.20
C PHE A 211 -11.31 -28.79 -17.97
N LEU A 212 -10.23 -27.99 -17.90
CA LEU A 212 -10.12 -26.73 -18.63
C LEU A 212 -10.04 -26.94 -20.14
N ALA A 213 -9.31 -27.96 -20.61
CA ALA A 213 -9.25 -28.32 -22.03
C ALA A 213 -10.63 -28.71 -22.58
N ARG A 214 -11.37 -29.55 -21.84
CA ARG A 214 -12.74 -29.94 -22.20
C ARG A 214 -13.70 -28.75 -22.23
N ARG A 215 -13.53 -27.78 -21.31
CA ARG A 215 -14.31 -26.54 -21.31
C ARG A 215 -14.01 -25.65 -22.51
N ARG A 216 -12.75 -25.60 -22.96
CA ARG A 216 -12.36 -24.87 -24.18
C ARG A 216 -12.93 -25.52 -25.45
N GLN A 217 -12.93 -26.86 -25.52
CA GLN A 217 -13.49 -27.57 -26.67
C GLN A 217 -15.00 -27.29 -26.87
N ARG A 218 -15.76 -27.07 -25.80
CA ARG A 218 -17.18 -26.67 -25.90
C ARG A 218 -17.40 -25.25 -26.45
N LYS A 219 -16.35 -24.42 -26.51
CA LYS A 219 -16.40 -23.07 -27.08
C LYS A 219 -15.76 -22.96 -28.46
N ALA A 220 -15.23 -24.06 -29.00
CA ALA A 220 -14.84 -24.10 -30.40
C ALA A 220 -16.12 -24.13 -31.25
N ILE A 221 -16.67 -22.94 -31.48
CA ILE A 221 -17.67 -22.71 -32.52
C ILE A 221 -17.05 -23.26 -33.81
N PRO A 222 -17.67 -24.25 -34.46
CA PRO A 222 -17.08 -24.90 -35.61
C PRO A 222 -16.85 -23.84 -36.71
N ALA A 223 -15.66 -23.84 -37.30
CA ALA A 223 -15.17 -22.77 -38.17
C ALA A 223 -16.01 -22.50 -39.43
N TRP A 224 -17.07 -23.28 -39.68
CA TRP A 224 -18.06 -23.01 -40.73
C TRP A 224 -19.08 -21.93 -40.33
N GLU A 225 -19.17 -21.55 -39.04
CA GLU A 225 -20.05 -20.49 -38.55
C GLU A 225 -19.38 -19.10 -38.54
N ASN A 226 -18.14 -19.01 -39.03
CA ASN A 226 -17.47 -17.74 -39.31
C ASN A 226 -17.61 -17.46 -40.81
N PRO A 227 -18.72 -16.86 -41.28
CA PRO A 227 -18.86 -16.52 -42.69
C PRO A 227 -17.65 -15.65 -43.08
N PRO A 228 -17.05 -15.86 -44.26
CA PRO A 228 -15.97 -15.01 -44.73
C PRO A 228 -16.41 -13.56 -44.58
N ALA A 229 -15.58 -12.74 -43.92
CA ALA A 229 -15.85 -11.33 -43.75
C ALA A 229 -16.27 -10.76 -45.09
N LEU A 230 -17.56 -10.46 -45.24
CA LEU A 230 -18.08 -9.92 -46.48
C LEU A 230 -17.25 -8.66 -46.76
N PRO A 231 -16.80 -8.43 -48.01
CA PRO A 231 -16.08 -7.23 -48.35
C PRO A 231 -16.90 -6.04 -47.87
N VAL A 232 -16.35 -5.29 -46.92
CA VAL A 232 -16.96 -4.07 -46.40
C VAL A 232 -16.96 -3.10 -47.58
N TYR A 233 -18.10 -2.99 -48.27
CA TYR A 233 -18.26 -2.04 -49.37
C TYR A 233 -18.20 -0.63 -48.78
N PRO A 234 -17.16 0.18 -49.07
CA PRO A 234 -17.00 1.51 -48.50
C PRO A 234 -18.07 2.52 -48.97
N GLY A 235 -18.99 2.13 -49.85
CA GLY A 235 -20.00 3.00 -50.43
C GLY A 235 -21.28 3.18 -49.61
N ILE A 236 -21.62 2.26 -48.70
CA ILE A 236 -22.95 2.26 -48.05
C ILE A 236 -22.96 3.06 -46.74
N MET A 237 -21.86 3.04 -45.98
CA MET A 237 -21.70 3.84 -44.75
C MET A 237 -21.68 5.36 -44.99
N ALA A 238 -21.31 5.79 -46.21
CA ALA A 238 -21.29 7.21 -46.57
C ALA A 238 -22.70 7.79 -46.82
N ALA A 239 -23.70 6.95 -47.10
CA ALA A 239 -25.08 7.40 -47.33
C ALA A 239 -25.85 7.63 -46.02
N GLU A 240 -25.66 6.77 -45.01
CA GLU A 240 -26.37 6.90 -43.71
C GLU A 240 -25.82 8.04 -42.84
N ALA A 241 -24.51 8.33 -42.92
CA ALA A 241 -23.92 9.48 -42.25
C ALA A 241 -24.47 10.82 -42.77
N ARG A 242 -24.92 10.89 -44.04
CA ARG A 242 -25.51 12.10 -44.62
C ARG A 242 -26.98 12.30 -44.24
N LEU A 243 -27.71 11.22 -43.95
CA LEU A 243 -29.12 11.29 -43.52
C LEU A 243 -29.26 11.69 -42.04
N SER A 244 -28.35 11.26 -41.17
CA SER A 244 -28.39 11.61 -39.74
C SER A 244 -28.01 13.07 -39.46
N VAL A 245 -27.16 13.70 -40.28
CA VAL A 245 -26.82 15.12 -40.15
C VAL A 245 -27.98 16.04 -40.61
N SER A 246 -28.77 15.61 -41.60
CA SER A 246 -29.97 16.35 -42.04
C SER A 246 -31.11 16.30 -41.01
N ALA A 247 -31.30 15.16 -40.34
CA ALA A 247 -32.37 15.00 -39.34
C ALA A 247 -32.21 15.88 -38.09
N ASN A 248 -30.98 16.14 -37.66
CA ASN A 248 -30.72 16.98 -36.48
C ASN A 248 -30.78 18.49 -36.79
N GLN A 249 -30.56 18.92 -38.04
CA GLN A 249 -30.67 20.32 -38.45
C GLN A 249 -32.13 20.81 -38.59
N ALA A 250 -33.12 19.91 -38.66
CA ALA A 250 -34.53 20.28 -38.76
C ALA A 250 -35.19 20.62 -37.41
N LEU A 251 -34.54 20.35 -36.27
CA LEU A 251 -35.11 20.57 -34.93
C LEU A 251 -34.68 21.89 -34.26
N GLU A 252 -33.76 22.65 -34.84
CA GLU A 252 -33.24 23.92 -34.28
C GLU A 252 -33.75 25.18 -35.00
N GLN A 253 -34.91 25.14 -35.66
CA GLN A 253 -35.56 26.39 -36.10
C GLN A 253 -36.35 27.02 -34.92
N PRO A 254 -35.95 28.20 -34.42
CA PRO A 254 -36.72 28.91 -33.41
C PRO A 254 -38.05 29.39 -34.01
N ARG A 255 -39.17 28.98 -33.39
CA ARG A 255 -40.47 29.60 -33.66
C ARG A 255 -40.42 31.06 -33.21
N ALA A 256 -40.61 31.96 -34.17
CA ALA A 256 -40.86 33.38 -33.94
C ALA A 256 -42.23 33.61 -33.30
#